data_AF-A0A9E3R0B1-F1
#
_entry.id   AF-A0A9E3R0B1-F1
#
_cell.length_a   1.000
_cell.length_b   1.000
_cell.length_c   1.000
_cell.angle_alpha   90.00
_cell.angle_beta   90.00
_cell.angle_gamma   90.00
#
_symmetry.space_group_name_H-M   'P 1'
#
loop_
_entity.id
_entity.type
_entity.pdbx_description
1 polymer ?
#
loop_
_entity_poly.entity_id
_entity_poly.type
_entity_poly.pdbx_seq_one_letter_code
_entity_poly.pdbx_strand_id
1 'polypeptide(L)' 'ALAAVRLLGRRRAVESVSGPERLQGEWWSTSPYARDYYRVRLQQVGELWLYRDAQQGGFFVQGLFD' A
#
# COMPACT_ATOMS: atom_id res chain seq x y z
N ALA A 1 -8.50 17.16 5.60
CA ALA A 1 -7.19 17.41 4.97
C ALA A 1 -7.01 16.43 3.83
N LEU A 2 -6.60 16.89 2.64
CA LEU A 2 -6.28 15.97 1.54
C LEU A 2 -5.08 15.11 1.95
N ALA A 3 -5.26 13.78 1.92
CA ALA A 3 -4.21 12.82 2.26
C ALA A 3 -3.03 12.95 1.28
N ALA A 4 -1.84 12.55 1.69
CA ALA A 4 -0.65 12.58 0.85
C ALA A 4 0.25 11.38 1.13
N VAL A 5 0.93 10.89 0.10
CA VAL A 5 1.95 9.83 0.19
C VAL A 5 3.30 10.41 -0.21
N ARG A 6 4.38 10.00 0.46
CA ARG A 6 5.74 10.31 0.02
C ARG A 6 6.24 9.18 -0.86
N LEU A 7 6.30 9.43 -2.18
CA LEU A 7 6.77 8.49 -3.18
C LEU A 7 8.07 9.01 -3.81
N LEU A 8 9.14 8.21 -3.76
CA LEU A 8 10.47 8.58 -4.28
C LEU A 8 10.96 9.94 -3.76
N GLY A 9 10.78 10.19 -2.46
CA GLY A 9 11.18 11.44 -1.80
C GLY A 9 10.27 12.65 -2.07
N ARG A 10 9.28 12.55 -2.96
CA ARG A 10 8.35 13.64 -3.28
C ARG A 10 6.99 13.40 -2.62
N ARG A 11 6.39 14.47 -2.09
CA ARG A 11 5.00 14.44 -1.62
C ARG A 11 4.06 14.41 -2.82
N ARG A 12 3.16 13.44 -2.88
CA ARG A 12 2.13 13.28 -3.91
C ARG A 12 0.75 13.43 -3.28
N ALA A 13 -0.12 14.20 -3.92
CA ALA A 13 -1.50 14.35 -3.48
C ALA A 13 -2.27 13.06 -3.76
N VAL A 14 -3.06 12.62 -2.77
CA VAL A 14 -3.94 11.46 -2.90
C VAL A 14 -5.31 11.94 -3.35
N GLU A 15 -5.79 11.38 -4.46
CA GLU A 15 -7.13 11.61 -4.99
C GLU A 15 -8.14 10.66 -4.34
N SER A 16 -7.78 9.38 -4.20
CA SER A 16 -8.61 8.37 -3.57
C SER A 16 -7.79 7.22 -2.98
N VAL A 17 -8.41 6.49 -2.04
CA VAL A 17 -7.85 5.28 -1.43
C VAL A 17 -8.92 4.20 -1.40
N SER A 18 -8.56 2.99 -1.82
CA SER A 18 -9.39 1.79 -1.69
C SER A 18 -8.67 0.76 -0.81
N GLY A 19 -9.42 0.09 0.07
CA GLY A 19 -8.91 -0.92 1.02
C GLY A 19 -9.17 -0.57 2.49
N PRO A 20 -8.59 -1.33 3.44
CA PRO A 20 -7.65 -2.43 3.19
C PRO A 20 -8.34 -3.70 2.68
N GLU A 21 -7.74 -4.32 1.68
CA GLU A 21 -7.96 -5.74 1.40
C GLU A 21 -6.95 -6.54 2.23
N ARG A 22 -7.45 -7.40 3.13
CA ARG A 22 -6.61 -8.16 4.05
C ARG A 22 -6.32 -9.56 3.52
N LEU A 23 -5.05 -9.86 3.34
CA LEU A 23 -4.57 -11.20 2.98
C LEU A 23 -3.63 -11.72 4.06
N GLN A 24 -3.88 -12.96 4.47
CA GLN A 24 -3.05 -13.67 5.43
C GLN A 24 -2.70 -15.04 4.87
N GLY A 25 -1.43 -15.42 5.01
CA GLY A 25 -0.98 -16.78 4.80
C GLY A 25 -1.28 -17.65 6.02
N GLU A 26 -1.07 -18.94 5.88
CA GLU A 26 -1.25 -19.90 6.96
C GLU A 26 -0.29 -19.62 8.12
N TRP A 27 -0.82 -19.50 9.34
CA TRP A 27 -0.02 -19.14 10.53
C TRP A 27 0.99 -20.23 10.93
N TRP A 28 0.76 -21.48 10.51
CA TRP A 28 1.66 -22.62 10.72
C TRP A 28 2.72 -22.79 9.61
N SER A 29 2.70 -21.95 8.58
CA SER A 29 3.72 -21.98 7.53
C SER A 29 5.09 -21.60 8.09
N THR A 30 6.16 -22.05 7.45
CA THR A 30 7.53 -21.57 7.72
C THR A 30 7.73 -20.12 7.26
N SER A 31 6.82 -19.59 6.44
CA SER A 31 6.79 -18.20 5.99
C SER A 31 5.36 -17.66 6.05
N PRO A 32 4.84 -17.36 7.25
CA PRO A 32 3.54 -16.74 7.39
C PRO A 32 3.61 -15.29 6.92
N TYR A 33 2.52 -14.75 6.38
CA TYR A 33 2.42 -13.34 6.04
C TYR A 33 1.05 -12.80 6.46
N ALA A 34 0.98 -11.49 6.73
CA ALA A 34 -0.26 -10.78 6.96
C ALA A 34 -0.10 -9.38 6.40
N ARG A 35 -0.92 -9.04 5.41
CA ARG A 35 -0.80 -7.82 4.62
C ARG A 35 -2.16 -7.14 4.46
N ASP A 36 -2.15 -5.83 4.63
CA ASP A 36 -3.28 -4.96 4.31
C ASP A 36 -2.95 -4.21 3.02
N TYR A 37 -3.59 -4.58 1.92
CA TYR A 37 -3.40 -3.97 0.61
C TYR A 37 -4.29 -2.74 0.41
N TYR A 38 -3.72 -1.72 -0.20
CA TYR A 38 -4.38 -0.46 -0.55
C TYR A 38 -4.07 -0.09 -1.99
N ARG A 39 -5.07 0.42 -2.70
CA ARG A 39 -4.89 1.10 -3.98
C ARG A 39 -5.09 2.59 -3.77
N VAL A 40 -4.08 3.38 -4.12
CA VAL A 40 -4.05 4.82 -3.90
C VAL A 40 -3.93 5.51 -5.24
N ARG A 41 -4.95 6.28 -5.63
CA ARG A 41 -4.85 7.12 -6.83
C ARG A 41 -4.12 8.41 -6.49
N LEU A 42 -3.05 8.69 -7.21
CA LEU A 42 -2.18 9.85 -7.01
C LEU A 42 -2.36 10.83 -8.16
N GLN A 43 -2.50 12.11 -7.82
CA GLN A 43 -2.64 13.18 -8.79
C GLN A 43 -1.39 13.25 -9.69
N GLN A 44 -1.60 13.26 -11.01
CA GLN A 44 -0.56 13.32 -12.05
C GLN A 44 0.47 12.17 -12.04
N VAL A 45 0.19 11.06 -11.36
CA VAL A 45 1.10 9.90 -11.29
C VAL A 45 0.42 8.61 -11.70
N GLY A 46 -0.84 8.38 -11.29
CA GLY A 46 -1.56 7.13 -11.56
C GLY A 46 -1.92 6.35 -10.28
N GLU A 47 -2.08 5.04 -10.37
CA GLU A 47 -2.44 4.16 -9.26
C GLU A 47 -1.18 3.58 -8.58
N LEU A 48 -1.02 3.85 -7.29
CA LEU A 48 -0.04 3.23 -6.42
C LEU A 48 -0.69 2.07 -5.66
N TRP A 49 -0.22 0.85 -5.90
CA TRP A 49 -0.61 -0.34 -5.15
C TRP A 49 0.42 -0.62 -4.08
N LEU A 50 0.01 -0.55 -2.81
CA LEU A 50 0.87 -0.72 -1.65
C LEU A 50 0.26 -1.68 -0.65
N TYR A 51 1.08 -2.27 0.22
CA TYR A 51 0.59 -3.03 1.36
C TYR A 51 1.29 -2.63 2.63
N ARG A 52 0.55 -2.68 3.74
CA ARG A 52 1.14 -2.66 5.09
C ARG A 52 1.41 -4.09 5.52
N ASP A 53 2.66 -4.39 5.82
CA ASP A 53 3.01 -5.67 6.42
C ASP A 53 2.73 -5.63 7.93
N ALA A 54 1.96 -6.58 8.45
CA ALA A 54 1.58 -6.60 9.86
C ALA A 54 2.74 -7.00 10.79
N GLN A 55 3.74 -7.73 10.29
CA GLN A 55 4.90 -8.17 11.08
C GLN A 55 5.96 -7.07 11.13
N GLN A 56 6.25 -6.44 9.99
CA GLN A 56 7.26 -5.37 9.88
C GLN A 56 6.69 -3.98 10.20
N GLY A 57 5.35 -3.82 10.15
CA GLY A 57 4.63 -2.58 10.42
C GLY A 57 4.76 -1.50 9.33
N GLY A 58 5.61 -1.70 8.34
CA GLY A 58 5.91 -0.77 7.26
C GLY A 58 4.99 -0.91 6.04
N PHE A 59 5.02 0.11 5.18
CA PHE A 59 4.37 0.11 3.88
C PHE A 59 5.36 -0.24 2.77
N PHE A 60 4.94 -1.09 1.86
CA PHE A 60 5.74 -1.58 0.73
C PHE A 60 4.97 -1.38 -0.57
N VAL A 61 5.69 -1.08 -1.66
CA VAL A 61 5.10 -0.93 -2.98
C VAL A 61 4.96 -2.31 -3.63
N GLN A 62 3.74 -2.67 -4.01
CA GLN A 62 3.46 -3.82 -4.85
C GLN A 62 3.59 -3.45 -6.35
N GLY A 63 3.15 -2.24 -6.72
CA GLY A 63 3.24 -1.74 -8.09
C GLY A 63 2.86 -0.26 -8.20
N LEU A 64 3.29 0.35 -9.30
CA LEU A 64 2.90 1.70 -9.72
C LEU A 64 2.43 1.62 -11.19
N PHE A 65 1.22 2.12 -11.46
CA PHE A 65 0.55 2.02 -12.76
C PHE A 65 0.14 3.42 -13.23
N ASP A 66 0.37 3.78 -14.49
CA ASP A 66 0.05 5.09 -15.09
C ASP A 66 -1.21 5.09 -15.96
#